data_AF-A0A5M7BV93-F1
#
_entry.id   AF-A0A5M7BV93-F1
#
_cell.length_a   1.000
_cell.length_b   1.000
_cell.length_c   1.000
_cell.angle_alpha   90.00
_cell.angle_beta   90.00
_cell.angle_gamma   90.00
#
_symmetry.space_group_name_H-M   'P 1'
#
loop_
_entity.id
_entity.type
_entity.pdbx_description
1 polymer ?
#
loop_
_entity_poly.entity_id
_entity_poly.type
_entity_poly.pdbx_seq_one_letter_code
_entity_poly.pdbx_strand_id
1 'polypeptide(L)'
;MRSDAVHQVLEAELADVRRRRGGEPPRVLDVGGGSGVWAVPLASAGCAVTVVDPSPNALATLQRRAVDAGVSDRITPLQGDTDALAALSPEGGADLVLAHGVLEVVDDVDAAVSALAAATAPGGALSVLVANRYAAVIGRALAGRVTDALQLIQDADGRLDAASDTLLRRFDTEGLERVLTAGGLQVELIQGQAVLSDLVPGSVLDNNPRAADAMAELERVAAVRSPLRDIATRLHAIARA
;
A
#
# COMPACT_ATOMS: atom_id res chain seq x y z
N MET A 1 -13.38 7.03 -11.52
CA MET A 1 -12.61 5.81 -11.18
C MET A 1 -13.25 5.25 -9.92
N ARG A 2 -13.77 4.02 -9.92
CA ARG A 2 -14.38 3.46 -8.70
C ARG A 2 -13.28 3.21 -7.67
N SER A 3 -13.51 3.66 -6.45
CA SER A 3 -12.58 3.56 -5.32
C SER A 3 -12.39 2.09 -4.96
N ASP A 4 -11.18 1.55 -5.18
CA ASP A 4 -10.86 0.16 -4.80
C ASP A 4 -10.90 -0.01 -3.26
N ALA A 5 -10.99 -1.25 -2.77
CA ALA A 5 -11.10 -1.55 -1.34
C ALA A 5 -10.07 -0.83 -0.45
N VAL A 6 -8.84 -0.62 -0.94
CA VAL A 6 -7.80 0.16 -0.25
C VAL A 6 -8.24 1.61 -0.09
N HIS A 7 -8.66 2.27 -1.18
CA HIS A 7 -9.10 3.66 -1.14
C HIS A 7 -10.27 3.87 -0.18
N GLN A 8 -11.25 2.95 -0.14
CA GLN A 8 -12.39 3.05 0.77
C GLN A 8 -11.96 3.04 2.23
N VAL A 9 -10.98 2.20 2.58
CA VAL A 9 -10.43 2.15 3.93
C VAL A 9 -9.66 3.43 4.27
N LEU A 10 -8.83 3.94 3.35
CA LEU A 10 -8.14 5.21 3.58
C LEU A 10 -9.11 6.39 3.71
N GLU A 11 -10.18 6.42 2.93
CA GLU A 11 -11.23 7.44 3.03
C GLU A 11 -11.91 7.41 4.41
N ALA A 12 -12.20 6.22 4.93
CA ALA A 12 -12.76 6.05 6.28
C ALA A 12 -11.78 6.54 7.36
N GLU A 13 -10.51 6.15 7.31
CA GLU A 13 -9.47 6.62 8.23
C GLU A 13 -9.35 8.14 8.22
N LEU A 14 -9.32 8.75 7.03
CA LEU A 14 -9.20 10.20 6.89
C LEU A 14 -10.47 10.94 7.35
N ALA A 15 -11.66 10.37 7.15
CA ALA A 15 -12.89 10.93 7.70
C ALA A 15 -12.85 10.95 9.24
N ASP A 16 -12.30 9.90 9.85
CA ASP A 16 -12.14 9.78 11.30
C ASP A 16 -11.10 10.76 11.85
N VAL A 17 -9.96 10.90 11.17
CA VAL A 17 -8.95 11.92 11.49
C VAL A 17 -9.53 13.34 11.42
N ARG A 18 -10.27 13.68 10.36
CA ARG A 18 -10.89 15.01 10.21
C ARG A 18 -11.82 15.35 11.38
N ARG A 19 -12.59 14.38 11.88
CA ARG A 19 -13.45 14.57 13.06
C ARG A 19 -12.63 14.84 14.31
N ARG A 20 -11.54 14.09 14.53
CA ARG A 20 -10.67 14.24 15.71
C ARG A 20 -9.89 15.56 15.71
N ARG A 21 -9.49 16.04 14.53
CA ARG A 21 -8.71 17.27 14.37
C ARG A 21 -9.55 18.54 14.21
N GLY A 22 -10.87 18.48 14.42
CA GLY A 22 -11.73 19.66 14.43
C GLY A 22 -11.75 20.44 13.10
N GLY A 23 -11.54 19.75 11.97
CA GLY A 23 -11.52 20.37 10.64
C GLY A 23 -10.14 20.78 10.12
N GLU A 24 -9.06 20.61 10.88
CA GLU A 24 -7.71 20.75 10.33
C GLU A 24 -7.40 19.65 9.29
N PRO A 25 -6.56 19.95 8.27
CA PRO A 25 -6.11 18.97 7.30
C PRO A 25 -5.45 17.75 7.97
N PRO A 26 -5.87 16.51 7.65
CA PRO A 26 -5.14 15.31 8.03
C PRO A 26 -3.69 15.38 7.55
N ARG A 27 -2.74 15.02 8.41
CA ARG A 27 -1.32 14.85 8.05
C ARG A 27 -1.11 13.43 7.54
N VAL A 28 -0.69 13.32 6.29
CA VAL A 28 -0.37 12.04 5.65
C VAL A 28 1.12 11.99 5.36
N LEU A 29 1.78 10.88 5.69
CA LEU A 29 3.14 10.59 5.28
C LEU A 29 3.13 9.42 4.29
N ASP A 30 3.48 9.66 3.04
CA ASP A 30 3.53 8.66 1.97
C ASP A 30 4.98 8.23 1.71
N VAL A 31 5.40 7.13 2.34
CA VAL A 31 6.75 6.58 2.24
C VAL A 31 6.83 5.67 1.02
N GLY A 32 7.80 5.92 0.14
CA GLY A 32 7.85 5.32 -1.19
C GLY A 32 6.71 5.81 -2.11
N GLY A 33 6.16 7.00 -1.85
CA GLY A 33 5.02 7.53 -2.60
C GLY A 33 5.30 7.81 -4.09
N GLY A 34 6.58 7.81 -4.48
CA GLY A 34 7.04 7.89 -5.85
C GLY A 34 6.46 9.07 -6.62
N SER A 35 5.78 8.76 -7.72
CA SER A 35 5.17 9.76 -8.60
C SER A 35 3.82 10.31 -8.08
N GLY A 36 3.44 10.03 -6.83
CA GLY A 36 2.25 10.60 -6.20
C GLY A 36 0.94 9.96 -6.56
N VAL A 37 0.92 8.64 -6.81
CA VAL A 37 -0.32 7.90 -7.11
C VAL A 37 -1.33 8.03 -5.96
N TRP A 38 -0.86 8.05 -4.72
CA TRP A 38 -1.67 8.28 -3.53
C TRP A 38 -1.63 9.74 -3.08
N ALA A 39 -0.43 10.35 -3.04
CA ALA A 39 -0.25 11.72 -2.57
C ALA A 39 -1.14 12.76 -3.28
N VAL A 40 -1.27 12.72 -4.61
CA VAL A 40 -2.03 13.73 -5.36
C VAL A 40 -3.54 13.64 -5.09
N PRO A 41 -4.19 12.47 -5.18
CA PRO A 41 -5.59 12.32 -4.76
C PRO A 41 -5.83 12.70 -3.30
N LEU A 42 -4.93 12.34 -2.38
CA LEU A 42 -5.07 12.66 -0.96
C LEU A 42 -4.95 14.16 -0.68
N ALA A 43 -4.02 14.84 -1.34
CA ALA A 43 -3.90 16.29 -1.29
C ALA A 43 -5.13 16.98 -1.91
N SER A 44 -5.67 16.43 -3.01
CA SER A 44 -6.93 16.90 -3.62
C SER A 44 -8.12 16.75 -2.67
N ALA A 45 -8.11 15.73 -1.81
CA ALA A 45 -9.09 15.54 -0.74
C ALA A 45 -8.85 16.43 0.50
N GLY A 46 -7.90 17.38 0.44
CA GLY A 46 -7.63 18.35 1.50
C GLY A 46 -6.69 17.86 2.59
N CYS A 47 -5.91 16.80 2.36
CA CYS A 47 -4.87 16.38 3.29
C CYS A 47 -3.58 17.21 3.09
N ALA A 48 -2.80 17.38 4.15
CA ALA A 48 -1.41 17.83 4.06
C ALA A 48 -0.52 16.60 3.92
N VAL A 49 0.13 16.42 2.78
CA VAL A 49 0.86 15.20 2.43
C VAL A 49 2.36 15.47 2.38
N THR A 50 3.13 14.71 3.15
CA THR A 50 4.59 14.63 3.00
C THR A 50 4.90 13.34 2.24
N VAL A 51 5.67 13.43 1.16
CA VAL A 51 6.11 12.26 0.38
C VAL A 51 7.60 12.07 0.58
N VAL A 52 8.01 10.87 1.00
CA VAL A 52 9.41 10.49 1.15
C VAL A 52 9.74 9.42 0.12
N ASP A 53 10.66 9.72 -0.80
CA ASP A 53 11.07 8.76 -1.84
C ASP A 53 12.55 8.91 -2.20
N PRO A 54 13.31 7.81 -2.42
CA PRO A 54 14.73 7.91 -2.75
C PRO A 54 14.97 8.42 -4.18
N SER A 55 13.98 8.30 -5.07
CA SER A 55 14.13 8.62 -6.49
C SER A 55 13.84 10.10 -6.78
N PRO A 56 14.86 10.91 -7.14
CA PRO A 56 14.64 12.31 -7.51
C PRO A 56 13.76 12.45 -8.76
N ASN A 57 13.81 11.47 -9.67
CA ASN A 57 12.98 11.44 -10.87
C ASN A 57 11.49 11.22 -10.53
N ALA A 58 11.21 10.39 -9.53
CA ALA A 58 9.84 10.17 -9.07
C ALA A 58 9.28 11.44 -8.40
N LEU A 59 10.07 12.09 -7.55
CA LEU A 59 9.70 13.34 -6.90
C LEU A 59 9.48 14.49 -7.90
N ALA A 60 10.32 14.60 -8.94
CA ALA A 60 10.10 15.57 -10.01
C ALA A 60 8.77 15.31 -10.75
N THR A 61 8.43 14.04 -10.97
CA THR A 61 7.14 13.65 -11.58
C THR A 61 5.96 13.98 -10.67
N LEU A 62 6.08 13.71 -9.37
CA LEU A 62 5.10 14.07 -8.35
C LEU A 62 4.84 15.58 -8.35
N GLN A 63 5.89 16.40 -8.30
CA GLN A 63 5.76 17.86 -8.32
C GLN A 63 4.98 18.35 -9.54
N ARG A 64 5.29 17.82 -10.73
CA ARG A 64 4.57 18.18 -11.94
C ARG A 64 3.09 17.80 -11.87
N ARG A 65 2.76 16.59 -11.40
CA ARG A 65 1.37 16.16 -11.20
C ARG A 65 0.63 16.98 -10.15
N ALA A 66 1.31 17.40 -9.09
CA ALA A 66 0.75 18.26 -8.06
C ALA A 66 0.40 19.65 -8.62
N VAL A 67 1.24 20.19 -9.51
CA VAL A 67 0.97 21.45 -10.24
C VAL A 67 -0.24 21.27 -11.15
N ASP A 68 -0.26 20.21 -11.96
CA ASP A 68 -1.37 19.94 -12.89
C ASP A 68 -2.72 19.78 -12.17
N ALA A 69 -2.70 19.20 -10.95
CA ALA A 69 -3.87 19.03 -10.10
C ALA A 69 -4.19 20.25 -9.22
N GLY A 70 -3.33 21.27 -9.18
CA GLY A 70 -3.52 22.48 -8.36
C GLY A 70 -3.40 22.26 -6.86
N VAL A 71 -2.58 21.29 -6.42
CA VAL A 71 -2.42 20.88 -5.00
C VAL A 71 -0.98 20.95 -4.50
N SER A 72 -0.09 21.65 -5.22
CA SER A 72 1.33 21.78 -4.84
C SER A 72 1.55 22.39 -3.47
N ASP A 73 0.64 23.25 -3.00
CA ASP A 73 0.66 23.87 -1.67
C ASP A 73 0.42 22.88 -0.53
N ARG A 74 -0.12 21.69 -0.84
CA ARG A 74 -0.44 20.64 0.13
C ARG A 74 0.51 19.46 0.11
N ILE A 75 1.50 19.45 -0.79
CA ILE A 75 2.45 18.35 -0.94
C ILE A 75 3.87 18.82 -0.62
N THR A 76 4.51 18.15 0.32
CA THR A 76 5.92 18.35 0.67
C THR A 76 6.74 17.14 0.21
N PRO A 77 7.45 17.22 -0.94
CA PRO A 77 8.32 16.15 -1.41
C PRO A 77 9.69 16.21 -0.71
N LEU A 78 10.14 15.09 -0.15
CA LEU A 78 11.42 14.94 0.53
C LEU A 78 12.16 13.74 -0.05
N GLN A 79 13.44 13.90 -0.37
CA GLN A 79 14.28 12.80 -0.82
C GLN A 79 14.80 12.02 0.40
N GLY A 80 14.49 10.73 0.45
CA GLY A 80 14.89 9.84 1.54
C GLY A 80 14.20 8.49 1.46
N ASP A 81 14.53 7.61 2.38
CA ASP A 81 13.97 6.27 2.52
C ASP A 81 13.51 6.04 3.98
N THR A 82 13.24 4.80 4.34
CA THR A 82 12.80 4.41 5.70
C THR A 82 13.81 4.79 6.78
N ASP A 83 15.10 4.79 6.47
CA ASP A 83 16.16 5.07 7.45
C ASP A 83 16.23 6.56 7.80
N ALA A 84 15.78 7.42 6.88
CA ALA A 84 15.72 8.87 7.08
C ALA A 84 14.44 9.34 7.80
N LEU A 85 13.45 8.46 8.06
CA LEU A 85 12.14 8.88 8.58
C LEU A 85 12.20 9.59 9.93
N ALA A 86 13.15 9.25 10.79
CA ALA A 86 13.32 9.93 12.08
C ALA A 86 13.58 11.44 11.93
N ALA A 87 14.22 11.86 10.83
CA ALA A 87 14.53 13.27 10.54
C ALA A 87 13.49 13.93 9.63
N LEU A 88 12.76 13.15 8.81
CA LEU A 88 11.86 13.65 7.78
C LEU A 88 10.38 13.63 8.18
N SER A 89 10.02 12.91 9.24
CA SER A 89 8.65 12.81 9.70
C SER A 89 8.14 14.14 10.28
N PRO A 90 6.84 14.46 10.12
CA PRO A 90 6.25 15.62 10.78
C PRO A 90 6.42 15.56 12.30
N GLU A 91 6.57 16.72 12.94
CA GLU A 91 6.58 16.80 14.41
C GLU A 91 5.29 16.20 14.99
N GLY A 92 5.45 15.32 15.98
CA GLY A 92 4.32 14.59 16.58
C GLY A 92 3.72 13.49 15.70
N GLY A 93 4.37 13.11 14.60
CA GLY A 93 3.97 12.03 13.70
C GLY A 93 2.86 12.41 12.71
N ALA A 94 2.57 11.52 11.77
CA ALA A 94 1.48 11.64 10.81
C ALA A 94 0.21 10.92 11.30
N ASP A 95 -0.96 11.46 10.94
CA ASP A 95 -2.24 10.85 11.31
C ASP A 95 -2.50 9.57 10.49
N LEU A 96 -1.92 9.48 9.29
CA LEU A 96 -1.90 8.32 8.42
C LEU A 96 -0.52 8.20 7.76
N VAL A 97 0.15 7.07 7.96
CA VAL A 97 1.40 6.72 7.26
C VAL A 97 1.07 5.68 6.20
N LEU A 98 1.53 5.87 4.97
CA LEU A 98 1.43 4.90 3.88
C LEU A 98 2.81 4.28 3.61
N ALA A 99 2.84 2.97 3.46
CA ALA A 99 3.99 2.20 2.98
C ALA A 99 3.50 1.20 1.93
N HIS A 100 3.28 1.68 0.71
CA HIS A 100 2.69 0.89 -0.37
C HIS A 100 3.76 0.47 -1.38
N GLY A 101 4.14 -0.81 -1.38
CA GLY A 101 5.23 -1.34 -2.20
C GLY A 101 6.63 -1.09 -1.64
N VAL A 102 6.73 -0.79 -0.34
CA VAL A 102 8.00 -0.46 0.34
C VAL A 102 8.62 -1.69 0.99
N LEU A 103 7.83 -2.47 1.73
CA LEU A 103 8.37 -3.55 2.57
C LEU A 103 9.01 -4.68 1.75
N GLU A 104 8.64 -4.80 0.47
CA GLU A 104 9.18 -5.78 -0.46
C GLU A 104 10.59 -5.43 -0.96
N VAL A 105 11.04 -4.19 -0.81
CA VAL A 105 12.29 -3.69 -1.41
C VAL A 105 13.31 -3.17 -0.39
N VAL A 106 12.91 -2.96 0.87
CA VAL A 106 13.84 -2.55 1.94
C VAL A 106 14.76 -3.69 2.36
N ASP A 107 16.00 -3.40 2.74
CA ASP A 107 16.95 -4.42 3.16
C ASP A 107 16.53 -5.05 4.50
N ASP A 108 16.20 -4.24 5.50
CA ASP A 108 15.75 -4.67 6.84
C ASP A 108 14.27 -4.29 7.05
N VAL A 109 13.37 -5.29 7.00
CA VAL A 109 11.93 -5.06 7.18
C VAL A 109 11.57 -4.67 8.61
N ASP A 110 12.26 -5.21 9.59
CA ASP A 110 11.92 -4.99 11.01
C ASP A 110 12.30 -3.56 11.40
N ALA A 111 13.46 -3.08 10.93
CA ALA A 111 13.87 -1.69 11.09
C ALA A 111 12.91 -0.73 10.35
N ALA A 112 12.52 -1.07 9.11
CA ALA A 112 11.58 -0.27 8.34
C ALA A 112 10.20 -0.16 9.02
N VAL A 113 9.63 -1.27 9.49
CA VAL A 113 8.35 -1.27 10.22
C VAL A 113 8.46 -0.46 11.52
N SER A 114 9.58 -0.59 12.25
CA SER A 114 9.81 0.19 13.47
C SER A 114 9.86 1.70 13.18
N ALA A 115 10.52 2.11 12.09
CA ALA A 115 10.58 3.51 11.67
C ALA A 115 9.21 4.05 11.24
N LEU A 116 8.42 3.25 10.51
CA LEU A 116 7.06 3.59 10.11
C LEU A 116 6.12 3.73 11.31
N ALA A 117 6.23 2.83 12.29
CA ALA A 117 5.49 2.90 13.54
C ALA A 117 5.84 4.17 14.32
N ALA A 118 7.12 4.51 14.46
CA ALA A 118 7.58 5.72 15.14
C ALA A 118 7.14 7.02 14.42
N ALA A 119 6.99 6.98 13.09
CA ALA A 119 6.48 8.10 12.30
C ALA A 119 4.96 8.29 12.42
N THR A 120 4.25 7.31 12.96
CA THR A 120 2.78 7.35 13.14
C THR A 120 2.45 8.11 14.43
N ALA A 121 1.58 9.11 14.34
CA ALA A 121 1.12 9.86 15.52
C ALA A 121 0.33 8.94 16.48
N PRO A 122 0.25 9.26 17.79
CA PRO A 122 -0.64 8.57 18.71
C PRO A 122 -2.09 8.55 18.19
N GLY A 123 -2.66 7.36 18.06
CA GLY A 123 -3.99 7.15 17.46
C GLY A 123 -4.05 7.35 15.94
N GLY A 124 -2.91 7.49 15.27
CA GLY A 124 -2.80 7.42 13.81
C GLY A 124 -2.95 6.00 13.29
N ALA A 125 -2.83 5.82 11.97
CA ALA A 125 -2.81 4.52 11.32
C ALA A 125 -1.57 4.37 10.43
N LEU A 126 -1.01 3.17 10.40
CA LEU A 126 -0.11 2.71 9.37
C LEU A 126 -0.89 1.87 8.35
N SER A 127 -0.81 2.27 7.08
CA SER A 127 -1.39 1.59 5.93
C SER A 127 -0.29 0.95 5.11
N VAL A 128 -0.29 -0.37 5.00
CA VAL A 128 0.74 -1.14 4.31
C VAL A 128 0.11 -1.92 3.16
N LEU A 129 0.69 -1.83 1.97
CA LEU A 129 0.24 -2.58 0.80
C LEU A 129 1.42 -3.33 0.19
N VAL A 130 1.35 -4.66 0.16
CA VAL A 130 2.47 -5.52 -0.22
C VAL A 130 2.11 -6.55 -1.28
N ALA A 131 3.11 -6.95 -2.07
CA ALA A 131 3.04 -8.05 -3.02
C ALA A 131 2.75 -9.37 -2.32
N ASN A 132 1.69 -10.05 -2.78
CA ASN A 132 1.28 -11.34 -2.22
C ASN A 132 2.08 -12.50 -2.83
N ARG A 133 2.65 -13.33 -1.96
CA ARG A 133 3.38 -14.55 -2.33
C ARG A 133 2.52 -15.52 -3.12
N TYR A 134 1.30 -15.81 -2.68
CA TYR A 134 0.46 -16.80 -3.34
C TYR A 134 -0.04 -16.33 -4.70
N ALA A 135 -0.34 -15.04 -4.84
CA ALA A 135 -0.65 -14.47 -6.15
C ALA A 135 0.55 -14.59 -7.11
N ALA A 136 1.77 -14.33 -6.63
CA ALA A 136 2.97 -14.51 -7.43
C ALA A 136 3.15 -15.99 -7.85
N VAL A 137 2.97 -16.95 -6.95
CA VAL A 137 3.01 -18.39 -7.26
C VAL A 137 2.01 -18.76 -8.35
N ILE A 138 0.74 -18.36 -8.17
CA ILE A 138 -0.35 -18.62 -9.13
C ILE A 138 -0.03 -17.98 -10.48
N GLY A 139 0.36 -16.71 -10.50
CA GLY A 139 0.70 -15.98 -11.72
C GLY A 139 1.86 -16.62 -12.48
N ARG A 140 2.89 -17.12 -11.79
CA ARG A 140 4.02 -17.85 -12.43
C ARG A 140 3.58 -19.19 -12.99
N ALA A 141 2.77 -19.95 -12.25
CA ALA A 141 2.24 -21.23 -12.70
C ALA A 141 1.35 -21.07 -13.94
N LEU A 142 0.44 -20.09 -13.94
CA LEU A 142 -0.43 -19.78 -15.08
C LEU A 142 0.36 -19.33 -16.32
N ALA A 143 1.49 -18.64 -16.11
CA ALA A 143 2.40 -18.24 -17.18
C ALA A 143 3.32 -19.39 -17.67
N GLY A 144 3.15 -20.62 -17.17
CA GLY A 144 4.00 -21.77 -17.51
C GLY A 144 5.39 -21.75 -16.88
N ARG A 145 5.69 -20.80 -15.99
CA ARG A 145 6.96 -20.70 -15.25
C ARG A 145 6.87 -21.48 -13.95
N VAL A 146 6.72 -22.80 -14.07
CA VAL A 146 6.48 -23.69 -12.92
C VAL A 146 7.69 -23.75 -11.98
N THR A 147 8.92 -23.62 -12.49
CA THR A 147 10.13 -23.57 -11.64
C THR A 147 10.14 -22.32 -10.76
N ASP A 148 9.83 -21.14 -11.31
CA ASP A 148 9.68 -19.90 -10.53
C ASP A 148 8.59 -20.06 -9.46
N ALA A 149 7.45 -20.66 -9.82
CA ALA A 149 6.35 -20.89 -8.88
C ALA A 149 6.76 -21.81 -7.72
N LEU A 150 7.53 -22.86 -8.02
CA LEU A 150 8.07 -23.77 -7.01
C LEU A 150 9.09 -23.08 -6.10
N GLN A 151 9.95 -22.23 -6.65
CA GLN A 151 10.91 -21.46 -5.87
C GLN A 151 10.20 -20.50 -4.91
N LEU A 152 9.21 -19.73 -5.40
CA LEU A 152 8.45 -18.78 -4.59
C LEU A 152 7.75 -19.41 -3.39
N ILE A 153 7.26 -20.64 -3.52
CA ILE A 153 6.55 -21.32 -2.43
C ILE A 153 7.51 -22.01 -1.44
N GLN A 154 8.74 -22.35 -1.89
CA GLN A 154 9.75 -22.99 -1.05
C GLN A 154 10.64 -21.98 -0.31
N ASP A 155 10.87 -20.81 -0.90
CA ASP A 155 11.65 -19.74 -0.27
C ASP A 155 10.87 -19.10 0.88
N ALA A 156 11.51 -18.99 2.05
CA ALA A 156 10.87 -18.50 3.27
C ALA A 156 10.34 -17.07 3.13
N ASP A 157 10.99 -16.25 2.30
CA ASP A 157 10.66 -14.86 2.04
C ASP A 157 9.97 -14.66 0.68
N GLY A 158 9.73 -15.73 -0.09
CA GLY A 158 9.10 -15.65 -1.41
C GLY A 158 9.95 -14.92 -2.45
N ARG A 159 11.27 -15.14 -2.43
CA ARG A 159 12.23 -14.59 -3.40
C ARG A 159 12.27 -15.39 -4.70
N LEU A 160 12.72 -14.74 -5.77
CA LEU A 160 13.14 -15.40 -7.01
C LEU A 160 14.59 -15.04 -7.32
N ASP A 161 15.37 -16.03 -7.74
CA ASP A 161 16.72 -15.82 -8.27
C ASP A 161 16.68 -15.44 -9.75
N ALA A 162 15.84 -14.46 -10.08
CA ALA A 162 15.72 -13.93 -11.43
C ALA A 162 16.36 -12.54 -11.50
N ALA A 163 17.22 -12.32 -12.50
CA ALA A 163 17.91 -11.04 -12.69
C ALA A 163 16.95 -9.83 -12.85
N SER A 164 15.67 -10.08 -13.14
CA SER A 164 14.63 -9.06 -13.29
C SER A 164 13.72 -8.92 -12.07
N ASP A 165 13.84 -9.77 -11.05
CA ASP A 165 13.05 -9.63 -9.83
C ASP A 165 13.78 -8.70 -8.86
N THR A 166 13.17 -7.54 -8.61
CA THR A 166 13.70 -6.53 -7.71
C THR A 166 13.17 -6.67 -6.29
N LEU A 167 12.26 -7.61 -6.04
CA LEU A 167 11.67 -7.81 -4.72
C LEU A 167 12.56 -8.70 -3.84
N LEU A 168 12.91 -8.19 -2.67
CA LEU A 168 13.66 -8.91 -1.64
C LEU A 168 12.77 -9.82 -0.80
N ARG A 169 11.44 -9.67 -0.90
CA ARG A 169 10.44 -10.51 -0.24
C ARG A 169 9.03 -10.33 -0.78
N ARG A 170 8.18 -11.30 -0.48
CA ARG A 170 6.73 -11.30 -0.69
C ARG A 170 6.03 -11.87 0.54
N PHE A 171 4.86 -11.34 0.84
CA PHE A 171 4.14 -11.66 2.06
C PHE A 171 2.94 -12.56 1.78
N ASP A 172 2.64 -13.45 2.71
CA ASP A 172 1.28 -13.97 2.90
C ASP A 172 0.62 -13.22 4.07
N THR A 173 -0.62 -13.54 4.39
CA THR A 173 -1.35 -12.86 5.48
C THR A 173 -0.65 -13.01 6.82
N GLU A 174 -0.17 -14.22 7.15
CA GLU A 174 0.47 -14.50 8.44
C GLU A 174 1.82 -13.78 8.54
N GLY A 175 2.63 -13.78 7.48
CA GLY A 175 3.92 -13.10 7.44
C GLY A 175 3.78 -11.58 7.54
N LEU A 176 2.75 -10.99 6.90
CA LEU A 176 2.45 -9.57 7.03
C LEU A 176 2.01 -9.23 8.45
N GLU A 177 1.11 -10.01 9.04
CA GLU A 177 0.68 -9.81 10.43
C GLU A 177 1.85 -9.92 11.41
N ARG A 178 2.71 -10.93 11.22
CA ARG A 178 3.88 -11.18 12.06
C ARG A 178 4.88 -10.04 12.04
N VAL A 179 5.19 -9.48 10.88
CA VAL A 179 6.17 -8.39 10.78
C VAL A 179 5.65 -7.09 11.39
N LEU A 180 4.36 -6.79 11.18
CA LEU A 180 3.73 -5.60 11.78
C LEU A 180 3.65 -5.72 13.30
N THR A 181 3.26 -6.88 13.81
CA THR A 181 3.17 -7.14 15.26
C THR A 181 4.55 -7.18 15.93
N ALA A 182 5.58 -7.69 15.27
CA ALA A 182 6.96 -7.63 15.76
C ALA A 182 7.47 -6.19 15.90
N GLY A 183 7.01 -5.28 15.04
CA GLY A 183 7.25 -3.83 15.13
C GLY A 183 6.43 -3.11 16.21
N GLY A 184 5.68 -3.85 17.04
CA GLY A 184 4.87 -3.30 18.13
C GLY A 184 3.52 -2.75 17.70
N LEU A 185 3.06 -3.02 16.47
CA LEU A 185 1.78 -2.55 15.97
C LEU A 185 0.68 -3.60 16.21
N GLN A 186 -0.51 -3.15 16.56
CA GLN A 186 -1.73 -3.94 16.51
C GLN A 186 -2.32 -3.88 15.10
N VAL A 187 -2.44 -5.02 14.43
CA VAL A 187 -3.08 -5.12 13.11
C VAL A 187 -4.60 -5.16 13.29
N GLU A 188 -5.30 -4.18 12.74
CA GLU A 188 -6.77 -4.06 12.83
C GLU A 188 -7.47 -4.66 11.60
N LEU A 189 -6.81 -4.67 10.46
CA LEU A 189 -7.36 -5.15 9.20
C LEU A 189 -6.26 -5.78 8.34
N ILE A 190 -6.58 -6.92 7.71
CA ILE A 190 -5.88 -7.40 6.50
C ILE A 190 -6.93 -7.76 5.46
N GLN A 191 -6.80 -7.18 4.27
CA GLN A 191 -7.67 -7.40 3.12
C GLN A 191 -6.88 -7.57 1.82
N GLY A 192 -7.49 -8.22 0.84
CA GLY A 192 -6.93 -8.43 -0.49
C GLY A 192 -7.27 -7.26 -1.41
N GLN A 193 -6.33 -6.91 -2.29
CA GLN A 193 -6.55 -5.97 -3.37
C GLN A 193 -6.35 -6.67 -4.71
N ALA A 194 -7.28 -6.43 -5.64
CA ALA A 194 -7.35 -7.10 -6.93
C ALA A 194 -7.44 -8.63 -6.74
N VAL A 195 -8.53 -9.07 -6.12
CA VAL A 195 -8.71 -10.48 -5.76
C VAL A 195 -9.04 -11.31 -7.00
N LEU A 196 -9.95 -10.80 -7.83
CA LEU A 196 -10.48 -11.50 -9.00
C LEU A 196 -10.38 -10.67 -10.28
N SER A 197 -10.18 -9.36 -10.18
CA SER A 197 -10.12 -8.40 -11.30
C SER A 197 -9.08 -8.79 -12.32
N ASP A 198 -7.94 -9.28 -11.85
CA ASP A 198 -6.81 -9.67 -12.70
C ASP A 198 -7.04 -11.04 -13.36
N LEU A 199 -8.04 -11.81 -12.89
CA LEU A 199 -8.43 -13.12 -13.42
C LEU A 199 -9.61 -13.03 -14.40
N VAL A 200 -10.36 -11.93 -14.39
CA VAL A 200 -11.53 -11.72 -15.27
C VAL A 200 -11.10 -10.99 -16.54
N PRO A 201 -11.32 -11.55 -17.75
CA PRO A 201 -11.00 -10.87 -18.99
C PRO A 201 -11.74 -9.53 -19.12
N GLY A 202 -11.05 -8.46 -19.52
CA GLY A 202 -11.65 -7.13 -19.66
C GLY A 202 -12.88 -7.09 -20.59
N SER A 203 -12.91 -7.95 -21.61
CA SER A 203 -14.06 -8.12 -22.51
C SER A 203 -15.38 -8.51 -21.80
N VAL A 204 -15.32 -9.10 -20.61
CA VAL A 204 -16.49 -9.42 -19.79
C VAL A 204 -17.06 -8.17 -19.11
N LEU A 205 -16.20 -7.21 -18.75
CA LEU A 205 -16.57 -6.01 -18.00
C LEU A 205 -17.00 -4.86 -18.93
N ASP A 206 -16.34 -4.71 -20.08
CA ASP A 206 -16.56 -3.60 -21.02
C ASP A 206 -17.96 -3.62 -21.66
N ASN A 207 -18.57 -4.80 -21.77
CA ASN A 207 -19.82 -5.01 -22.49
C ASN A 207 -21.08 -4.92 -21.62
N ASN A 208 -20.96 -4.70 -20.30
CA ASN A 208 -22.11 -4.67 -19.40
C ASN A 208 -21.87 -3.83 -18.12
N PRO A 209 -22.46 -2.62 -18.01
CA PRO A 209 -22.33 -1.77 -16.81
C PRO A 209 -22.74 -2.47 -15.50
N ARG A 210 -23.75 -3.36 -15.55
CA ARG A 210 -24.17 -4.14 -14.38
C ARG A 210 -23.12 -5.18 -13.97
N ALA A 211 -22.37 -5.72 -14.93
CA ALA A 211 -21.27 -6.64 -14.63
C ALA A 211 -20.12 -5.91 -13.93
N ALA A 212 -19.84 -4.66 -14.31
CA ALA A 212 -18.84 -3.84 -13.62
C ALA A 212 -19.25 -3.52 -12.17
N ASP A 213 -20.53 -3.22 -11.91
CA ASP A 213 -21.04 -3.02 -10.53
C ASP A 213 -20.97 -4.31 -9.71
N ALA A 214 -21.42 -5.43 -10.28
CA ALA A 214 -21.33 -6.74 -9.64
C ALA A 214 -19.88 -7.14 -9.35
N MET A 215 -18.94 -6.82 -10.26
CA MET A 215 -17.52 -7.08 -10.05
C MET A 215 -16.94 -6.26 -8.90
N ALA A 216 -17.30 -4.97 -8.80
CA ALA A 216 -16.85 -4.14 -7.69
C ALA A 216 -17.36 -4.66 -6.33
N GLU A 217 -18.63 -5.10 -6.27
CA GLU A 217 -19.18 -5.72 -5.06
C GLU A 217 -18.52 -7.07 -4.76
N LEU A 218 -18.27 -7.88 -5.80
CA LEU A 218 -17.58 -9.15 -5.66
C LEU A 218 -16.15 -8.96 -5.10
N GLU A 219 -15.40 -7.99 -5.62
CA GLU A 219 -14.08 -7.62 -5.10
C GLU A 219 -14.14 -7.25 -3.62
N ARG A 220 -15.06 -6.35 -3.26
CA ARG A 220 -15.24 -5.89 -1.89
C ARG A 220 -15.54 -7.04 -0.92
N VAL A 221 -16.39 -7.98 -1.34
CA VAL A 221 -16.76 -9.15 -0.53
C VAL A 221 -15.61 -10.16 -0.46
N ALA A 222 -14.88 -10.37 -1.56
CA ALA A 222 -13.77 -11.30 -1.63
C ALA A 222 -12.54 -10.82 -0.84
N ALA A 223 -12.32 -9.49 -0.78
CA ALA A 223 -11.18 -8.86 -0.14
C ALA A 223 -10.99 -9.27 1.34
N VAL A 224 -12.05 -9.62 2.05
CA VAL A 224 -11.98 -9.99 3.48
C VAL A 224 -12.31 -11.47 3.75
N ARG A 225 -12.52 -12.28 2.71
CA ARG A 225 -12.92 -13.69 2.85
C ARG A 225 -11.78 -14.62 2.48
N SER A 226 -11.21 -15.35 3.44
CA SER A 226 -10.33 -16.48 3.16
C SER A 226 -11.13 -17.63 2.51
N PRO A 227 -10.58 -18.36 1.51
CA PRO A 227 -9.22 -18.24 0.96
C PRO A 227 -9.06 -17.19 -0.16
N LEU A 228 -10.14 -16.50 -0.57
CA LEU A 228 -10.09 -15.54 -1.68
C LEU A 228 -9.13 -14.37 -1.40
N ARG A 229 -9.23 -13.75 -0.21
CA ARG A 229 -8.28 -12.73 0.25
C ARG A 229 -6.82 -13.17 0.08
N ASP A 230 -6.54 -14.41 0.47
CA ASP A 230 -5.17 -14.92 0.60
C ASP A 230 -4.51 -15.14 -0.77
N ILE A 231 -5.28 -15.17 -1.87
CA ILE A 231 -4.76 -15.27 -3.24
C ILE A 231 -4.80 -13.94 -4.02
N ALA A 232 -5.22 -12.84 -3.38
CA ALA A 232 -5.32 -11.54 -4.02
C ALA A 232 -3.94 -11.02 -4.49
N THR A 233 -3.88 -10.25 -5.58
CA THR A 233 -2.60 -9.75 -6.14
C THR A 233 -1.73 -9.04 -5.11
N ARG A 234 -2.35 -8.26 -4.22
CA ARG A 234 -1.68 -7.60 -3.09
C ARG A 234 -2.48 -7.76 -1.80
N LEU A 235 -1.79 -7.66 -0.67
CA LEU A 235 -2.39 -7.60 0.66
C LEU A 235 -2.25 -6.20 1.21
N HIS A 236 -3.36 -5.65 1.70
CA HIS A 236 -3.44 -4.36 2.36
C HIS A 236 -3.73 -4.55 3.85
N ALA A 237 -2.95 -3.91 4.71
CA ALA A 237 -3.15 -3.93 6.15
C ALA A 237 -3.28 -2.53 6.73
N ILE A 238 -4.14 -2.40 7.75
CA ILE A 238 -4.17 -1.24 8.64
C ILE A 238 -3.70 -1.69 10.01
N ALA A 239 -2.74 -0.96 10.58
CA ALA A 239 -2.19 -1.23 11.91
C ALA A 239 -2.01 0.06 12.71
N ARG A 240 -1.99 -0.04 14.04
CA ARG A 240 -1.79 1.10 14.96
C ARG A 240 -0.77 0.76 16.03
N ALA A 241 -0.06 1.78 16.51
CA ALA A 241 0.84 1.68 17.67
C ALA A 241 0.08 1.89 18.99
#